data_AF-T1EK87-F1
#
_entry.id   AF-T1EK87-F1
#
_cell.length_a   1.000
_cell.length_b   1.000
_cell.length_c   1.000
_cell.angle_alpha   90.00
_cell.angle_beta   90.00
_cell.angle_gamma   90.00
#
_symmetry.space_group_name_H-M   'P 1'
#
loop_
_entity.id
_entity.type
_entity.pdbx_description
1 polymer ?
#
loop_
_entity_poly.entity_id
_entity_poly.type
_entity_poly.pdbx_seq_one_letter_code
_entity_poly.pdbx_strand_id
1 'polypeptide(L)' 'MSTAKPTLNYILPKDGALIQEDVPTMILCKPKILPLKSVTLEKLEKMQSEAEKQAKQ' A
#
# COMPACT_ATOMS: atom_id res chain seq x y z
N MET A 1 18.05 23.19 41.02
CA MET A 1 18.69 22.04 40.36
C MET A 1 18.32 22.10 38.89
N SER A 2 19.30 22.46 38.04
CA SER A 2 19.10 22.71 36.62
C SER A 2 19.04 21.38 35.86
N THR A 3 17.87 21.04 35.32
CA THR A 3 17.70 19.87 34.44
C THR A 3 18.11 20.25 33.02
N ALA A 4 19.40 20.19 32.72
CA ALA A 4 19.90 20.37 31.35
C ALA A 4 19.50 19.15 30.50
N LYS A 5 18.60 19.33 29.53
CA LYS A 5 18.29 18.33 28.50
C LYS A 5 19.54 18.13 27.62
N PRO A 6 20.02 16.90 27.38
CA PRO A 6 21.09 16.67 26.43
C PRO A 6 20.59 16.98 25.01
N THR A 7 21.17 17.99 24.37
CA THR A 7 20.97 18.28 22.95
C THR A 7 21.80 17.30 22.13
N LEU A 8 21.19 16.19 21.72
CA LEU A 8 21.85 15.24 20.83
C LEU A 8 21.79 15.77 19.39
N ASN A 9 22.96 16.04 18.80
CA ASN A 9 23.06 16.45 17.40
C ASN A 9 23.19 15.21 16.52
N TYR A 10 22.10 14.81 15.88
CA TYR A 10 22.12 13.74 14.90
C TYR A 10 22.84 14.21 13.63
N ILE A 11 24.01 13.64 13.36
CA ILE A 11 24.76 13.89 12.13
C ILE A 11 24.60 12.68 11.23
N LEU A 12 24.06 12.92 10.02
CA LEU A 12 23.91 11.92 8.98
C LEU A 12 25.01 12.11 7.92
N PRO A 13 25.47 11.04 7.24
CA PRO A 13 26.28 11.14 6.05
C PRO A 13 25.58 12.04 5.01
N LYS A 14 26.34 12.97 4.42
CA LYS A 14 25.81 13.88 3.39
C LYS A 14 25.69 13.18 2.04
N ASP A 15 26.55 12.19 1.81
CA ASP A 15 26.66 11.49 0.55
C ASP A 15 25.82 10.21 0.55
N GLY A 16 25.14 9.94 -0.56
CA GLY A 16 24.28 8.76 -0.77
C GLY A 16 25.01 7.62 -1.48
N ALA A 17 24.36 6.45 -1.54
CA ALA A 17 24.86 5.33 -2.32
C ALA A 17 24.82 5.64 -3.83
N LEU A 18 25.90 5.33 -4.54
CA LEU A 18 26.02 5.52 -5.98
C LEU A 18 25.93 4.17 -6.69
N ILE A 19 25.04 4.07 -7.68
CA ILE A 19 24.95 2.91 -8.58
C ILE A 19 25.93 3.16 -9.73
N GLN A 20 26.99 2.35 -9.82
CA GLN A 20 28.05 2.53 -10.84
C GLN A 20 27.74 1.81 -12.15
N GLU A 21 26.96 0.72 -12.11
CA GLU A 21 26.68 -0.15 -13.24
C GLU A 21 25.21 -0.57 -13.23
N ASP A 22 24.63 -0.76 -14.42
CA ASP A 22 23.27 -1.29 -14.57
C ASP A 22 23.32 -2.83 -14.65
N VAL A 23 22.90 -3.49 -13.57
CA VAL A 23 22.85 -4.95 -13.48
C VAL A 23 21.41 -5.41 -13.74
N PRO A 24 21.16 -6.32 -14.70
CA PRO A 24 19.81 -6.77 -14.97
C PRO A 24 19.22 -7.52 -13.76
N THR A 25 18.18 -6.96 -13.16
CA THR A 25 17.45 -7.57 -12.04
C THR A 25 16.08 -8.07 -12.46
N MET A 26 15.58 -9.10 -11.77
CA MET A 26 14.19 -9.56 -11.95
C MET A 26 13.21 -8.47 -11.51
N ILE A 27 12.33 -8.04 -12.42
CA ILE A 27 11.34 -7.00 -12.14
C ILE A 27 10.06 -7.65 -11.62
N LEU A 28 9.57 -7.17 -10.47
CA LEU A 28 8.26 -7.53 -9.95
C LEU A 28 7.17 -6.67 -10.59
N CYS A 29 5.96 -7.22 -10.70
CA CYS A 29 4.80 -6.42 -11.11
C CYS A 29 4.60 -5.24 -10.15
N LYS A 30 4.27 -4.08 -10.70
CA LYS A 30 3.85 -2.93 -9.89
C LYS A 30 2.54 -3.28 -9.14
N PRO A 31 2.33 -2.72 -7.93
CA PRO A 31 1.11 -2.97 -7.18
C PRO A 31 -0.12 -2.51 -7.98
N LYS A 32 -1.18 -3.32 -7.98
CA LYS A 32 -2.43 -3.05 -8.70
C LYS A 32 -3.47 -2.43 -7.76
N ILE A 33 -3.93 -1.24 -8.10
CA ILE A 33 -5.08 -0.61 -7.44
C ILE A 33 -6.35 -1.28 -7.96
N LEU A 34 -7.17 -1.82 -7.06
CA LEU A 34 -8.46 -2.40 -7.44
C LEU A 34 -9.43 -1.28 -7.84
N PRO A 35 -10.16 -1.42 -8.96
CA PRO A 35 -11.12 -0.41 -9.37
C PRO A 35 -12.30 -0.36 -8.40
N LEU A 36 -12.88 0.83 -8.27
CA LEU A 36 -14.10 1.02 -7.51
C LEU A 36 -15.29 0.39 -8.24
N LYS A 37 -16.18 -0.26 -7.49
CA LYS A 37 -17.43 -0.80 -8.04
C LYS A 37 -18.37 0.36 -8.38
N SER A 38 -19.10 0.24 -9.48
CA SER A 38 -20.20 1.17 -9.77
C SER A 38 -21.41 0.85 -8.89
N VAL A 39 -22.26 1.85 -8.66
CA VAL A 39 -23.53 1.68 -7.90
C VAL A 39 -24.41 0.58 -8.52
N THR A 40 -24.41 0.47 -9.85
CA THR A 40 -25.14 -0.57 -10.56
C THR A 40 -24.58 -1.96 -10.30
N LEU A 41 -23.25 -2.10 -10.29
CA LEU A 41 -22.57 -3.37 -10.07
C LEU A 41 -22.78 -3.85 -8.63
N GLU A 42 -22.69 -2.94 -7.65
CA GLU A 42 -22.97 -3.26 -6.25
C GLU A 42 -24.42 -3.72 -6.03
N LYS A 43 -25.40 -3.05 -6.66
CA LYS A 43 -26.80 -3.45 -6.56
C LYS A 43 -27.06 -4.82 -7.18
N LEU A 44 -26.46 -5.12 -8.33
CA LEU A 44 -26.60 -6.42 -8.99
C LEU A 44 -25.99 -7.55 -8.16
N GLU A 45 -24.80 -7.35 -7.60
CA GLU A 45 -24.16 -8.32 -6.69
C GLU A 45 -25.03 -8.58 -5.46
N LYS A 46 -25.63 -7.53 -4.88
CA LYS A 46 -26.53 -7.66 -3.73
C LYS A 46 -27.78 -8.48 -4.07
N MET A 47 -28.44 -8.19 -5.20
CA MET A 47 -29.61 -8.95 -5.66
C MET A 47 -29.28 -10.42 -5.90
N GLN A 48 -28.12 -10.71 -6.51
CA GLN A 48 -27.67 -12.09 -6.72
C GLN A 48 -27.44 -12.80 -5.38
N SER A 49 -26.77 -12.15 -4.44
CA SER A 49 -26.54 -12.72 -3.11
C SER A 49 -27.84 -13.01 -2.34
N GLU A 50 -28.84 -12.14 -2.46
CA GLU A 50 -30.16 -12.34 -1.85
C GLU A 50 -30.92 -13.51 -2.49
N ALA A 51 -30.93 -13.61 -3.82
CA ALA A 51 -31.55 -14.71 -4.54
C ALA A 51 -30.93 -16.07 -4.18
N GLU A 52 -29.60 -16.14 -4.09
CA GLU A 52 -28.89 -17.35 -3.67
C GLU A 52 -29.23 -17.77 -2.23
N LYS A 53 -29.42 -16.80 -1.33
CA LYS A 53 -29.81 -17.09 0.06
C LYS A 53 -31.24 -17.63 0.13
N GLN A 54 -32.16 -17.04 -0.63
CA GLN A 54 -33.54 -17.53 -0.73
C GLN A 54 -33.60 -18.93 -1.34
N ALA A 55 -32.76 -19.23 -2.33
CA ALA A 55 -32.71 -20.54 -2.97
C ALA A 55 -32.09 -21.65 -2.08
N LYS A 56 -31.33 -21.28 -1.03
CA LYS A 56 -30.71 -22.22 -0.08
C LYS A 56 -31.55 -22.44 1.19
N GLN A 57 -32.63 -21.69 1.37
CA GLN A 57 -33.64 -21.91 2.41
C GLN A 57 -34.68 -22.93 1.93
#